data_AF-A0A0D2LTK7-F1
#
_entry.id   AF-A0A0D2LTK7-F1
#
_cell.length_a   1.000
_cell.length_b   1.000
_cell.length_c   1.000
_cell.angle_alpha   90.00
_cell.angle_beta   90.00
_cell.angle_gamma   90.00
#
_symmetry.space_group_name_H-M   'P 1'
#
loop_
_entity.id
_entity.type
_entity.pdbx_description
1 polymer ?
#
loop_
_entity_poly.entity_id
_entity_poly.type
_entity_poly.pdbx_seq_one_letter_code
_entity_poly.pdbx_strand_id
1 'polypeptide(L)' 'MEAVKQGSCAVGLTSKSHAVLATLKRAQNELSSYQRKIFKIDDHMGIAISGLTADGRVLCRYMRN' A
#
# COMPACT_ATOMS: atom_id res chain seq x y z
N MET A 1 -2.44 1.63 -17.09
CA MET A 1 -2.80 0.86 -15.88
C MET A 1 -1.90 -0.36 -15.65
N GLU A 2 -1.05 -0.75 -16.60
CA GLU A 2 -0.22 -1.96 -16.52
C GLU A 2 0.70 -2.04 -15.30
N ALA A 3 1.29 -0.91 -14.88
CA ALA A 3 2.13 -0.86 -13.68
C ALA A 3 1.40 -1.36 -12.41
N VAL A 4 0.10 -1.07 -12.28
CA VAL A 4 -0.72 -1.52 -11.13
C VAL A 4 -0.91 -3.03 -11.17
N LYS A 5 -1.12 -3.61 -12.37
CA LYS A 5 -1.27 -5.06 -12.56
C LYS A 5 0.01 -5.84 -12.22
N GLN A 6 1.18 -5.22 -12.42
CA GLN A 6 2.48 -5.82 -12.06
C GLN A 6 2.80 -5.69 -10.56
N GLY A 7 2.11 -4.79 -9.86
CA GLY A 7 2.21 -4.66 -8.41
C GLY A 7 1.67 -5.89 -7.68
N SER A 8 2.20 -6.18 -6.49
CA SER A 8 1.69 -7.30 -5.69
C SER A 8 0.25 -7.05 -5.19
N CYS A 9 -0.46 -8.11 -4.83
CA CYS A 9 -1.86 -8.00 -4.42
C CYS A 9 -2.07 -7.07 -3.20
N ALA A 10 -3.16 -6.32 -3.23
CA ALA A 10 -3.69 -5.52 -2.12
C ALA A 10 -5.22 -5.69 -2.10
N VAL A 11 -5.78 -5.94 -0.92
CA VAL A 11 -7.22 -6.16 -0.72
C VAL A 11 -7.70 -5.20 0.36
N GLY A 12 -8.85 -4.57 0.11
CA GLY A 12 -9.58 -3.79 1.10
C GLY A 12 -10.92 -4.46 1.40
N LEU A 13 -11.25 -4.57 2.69
CA LEU A 13 -12.55 -5.03 3.16
C LEU A 13 -13.10 -4.00 4.15
N THR A 14 -14.40 -3.73 4.05
CA THR A 14 -15.09 -2.86 5.00
C THR A 14 -16.27 -3.60 5.63
N SER A 15 -16.56 -3.25 6.88
CA SER A 15 -17.79 -3.60 7.57
C SER A 15 -18.54 -2.31 7.92
N LYS A 16 -19.65 -2.43 8.65
CA LYS A 16 -20.37 -1.25 9.15
C LYS A 16 -19.56 -0.41 10.14
N SER A 17 -18.51 -0.96 10.74
CA SER A 17 -17.76 -0.32 11.82
C SER A 17 -16.25 -0.24 11.58
N HIS A 18 -15.69 -1.06 10.69
CA HIS A 18 -14.24 -1.16 10.50
C HIS A 18 -13.87 -1.22 9.02
N ALA A 19 -12.66 -0.76 8.71
CA ALA A 19 -12.01 -0.97 7.43
C ALA A 19 -10.66 -1.66 7.64
N VAL A 20 -10.36 -2.66 6.81
CA VAL A 20 -9.13 -3.45 6.88
C VAL A 20 -8.45 -3.45 5.51
N LEU A 21 -7.14 -3.23 5.52
CA LEU A 21 -6.28 -3.39 4.35
C LEU A 21 -5.35 -4.58 4.58
N ALA A 22 -5.34 -5.53 3.65
CA ALA A 22 -4.41 -6.66 3.64
C ALA A 22 -3.56 -6.60 2.36
N THR A 23 -2.27 -6.85 2.48
CA THR A 23 -1.36 -6.77 1.33
C THR A 23 -0.37 -7.92 1.32
N LEU A 24 -0.05 -8.41 0.12
CA LEU A 24 1.05 -9.34 -0.07
C LEU A 24 2.33 -8.53 -0.29
N LYS A 25 3.25 -8.57 0.67
CA LYS A 25 4.56 -7.97 0.50
C LYS A 25 5.45 -8.89 -0.34
N ARG A 26 6.24 -8.30 -1.24
CA ARG A 26 7.19 -9.02 -2.11
C ARG A 26 8.61 -8.59 -1.74
N ALA A 27 9.52 -9.55 -1.63
CA ALA A 27 10.96 -9.34 -1.60
C ALA A 27 11.52 -9.66 -3.00
N GLN A 28 12.61 -9.03 -3.40
CA GLN A 28 13.23 -9.30 -4.70
C GLN A 28 14.05 -10.60 -4.71
N ASN A 29 14.61 -10.97 -3.55
CA ASN A 29 15.36 -12.20 -3.31
C ASN A 29 15.30 -12.53 -1.80
N GLU A 30 15.84 -13.68 -1.41
CA GLU A 30 15.80 -14.19 -0.03
C GLU A 30 16.54 -13.33 0.99
N LEU A 31 17.55 -12.57 0.55
CA LEU A 31 18.34 -11.68 1.41
C LEU A 31 17.72 -10.28 1.52
N SER A 32 16.69 -9.99 0.73
CA SER A 32 16.05 -8.67 0.67
C SER A 32 14.92 -8.54 1.67
N SER A 33 14.80 -7.35 2.26
CA SER A 33 13.61 -7.01 3.04
C SER A 33 12.35 -6.92 2.15
N TYR A 34 11.20 -7.20 2.76
CA TYR A 34 9.91 -7.05 2.12
C TYR A 34 9.52 -5.58 1.96
N GLN A 35 9.11 -5.20 0.74
CA GLN A 35 8.69 -3.83 0.50
C GLN A 35 7.41 -3.49 1.26
N ARG A 36 7.43 -2.37 2.01
CA ARG A 36 6.26 -1.86 2.74
C ARG A 36 5.20 -1.39 1.75
N LYS A 37 3.95 -1.82 1.96
CA LYS A 37 2.81 -1.46 1.11
C LYS A 37 1.73 -0.64 1.78
N ILE A 38 1.58 -0.76 3.10
CA ILE A 38 0.60 -0.02 3.89
C ILE A 38 1.29 1.17 4.55
N PHE A 39 0.66 2.34 4.45
CA PHE A 39 1.16 3.59 5.00
C PHE A 39 0.04 4.28 5.79
N LYS A 40 0.31 4.61 7.05
CA LYS A 40 -0.56 5.47 7.86
C LYS A 40 -0.55 6.88 7.25
N ILE A 41 -1.71 7.46 7.02
CA ILE A 41 -1.85 8.86 6.61
C ILE A 41 -2.19 9.69 7.83
N ASP A 42 -3.18 9.26 8.61
CA ASP A 42 -3.59 9.89 9.86
C ASP A 42 -4.06 8.81 10.88
N ASP A 43 -4.48 9.20 12.08
CA ASP A 43 -5.00 8.30 13.11
C ASP A 43 -6.25 7.52 12.66
N HIS A 44 -7.02 8.09 11.74
CA HIS A 44 -8.25 7.52 11.22
C HIS A 44 -8.17 7.11 9.74
N MET A 45 -6.98 7.18 9.12
CA MET A 45 -6.79 6.92 7.68
C MET A 45 -5.47 6.22 7.36
N GLY A 46 -5.52 5.23 6.47
CA GLY A 46 -4.35 4.57 5.92
C GLY A 46 -4.56 4.18 4.46
N ILE A 47 -3.46 3.98 3.73
CA ILE A 47 -3.48 3.59 2.32
C ILE A 47 -2.63 2.35 2.08
N ALA A 48 -2.98 1.59 1.04
CA ALA A 48 -2.15 0.55 0.46
C ALA A 48 -1.78 0.92 -0.97
N ILE A 49 -0.51 0.77 -1.36
CA ILE A 49 -0.02 1.13 -2.70
C ILE A 49 0.17 -0.14 -3.54
N SER A 50 -0.27 -0.13 -4.80
CA SER A 50 0.13 -1.11 -5.82
C SER A 50 0.60 -0.41 -7.09
N GLY A 51 1.70 -0.88 -7.67
CA GLY A 51 2.38 -0.22 -8.79
C GLY A 51 3.65 0.51 -8.36
N LEU A 52 3.93 1.67 -8.98
CA LEU A 52 5.16 2.43 -8.72
C LEU A 52 5.14 3.01 -7.31
N THR A 53 6.10 2.56 -6.48
CA THR A 53 6.19 2.97 -5.07
C THR A 53 6.62 4.43 -4.92
N ALA A 54 7.40 4.97 -5.87
CA ALA A 54 7.82 6.37 -5.85
C ALA A 54 6.60 7.31 -5.91
N ASP A 55 5.72 7.10 -6.90
CA ASP A 55 4.50 7.88 -7.09
C ASP A 55 3.58 7.78 -5.88
N GLY A 56 3.36 6.55 -5.39
CA GLY A 56 2.53 6.33 -4.21
C GLY A 56 3.07 7.02 -2.95
N ARG A 57 4.40 7.20 -2.81
CA ARG A 57 4.98 7.97 -1.70
C ARG A 57 4.77 9.47 -1.84
N VAL A 58 4.82 10.02 -3.05
CA VAL A 58 4.51 11.43 -3.29
C VAL A 58 3.06 11.73 -2.91
N LEU A 59 2.12 10.87 -3.35
CA LEU A 59 0.71 10.99 -2.99
C LEU A 59 0.49 10.80 -1.48
N CYS A 60 1.15 9.82 -0.87
CA CYS A 60 1.12 9.61 0.59
C CYS A 60 1.55 10.86 1.37
N ARG A 61 2.62 11.55 0.92
CA ARG A 61 3.07 12.81 1.53
C ARG A 61 2.05 13.93 1.31
N TYR A 62 1.53 14.06 0.09
CA TYR A 62 0.50 15.05 -0.22
C TYR A 62 -0.74 14.90 0.66
N MET A 63 -1.19 13.67 0.93
CA MET A 63 -2.36 13.39 1.78
C MET A 63 -2.13 13.62 3.28
N ARG A 64 -0.87 13.78 3.72
CA ARG A 64 -0.52 14.05 5.13
C ARG A 64 -0.43 15.54 5.45
N ASN A 65 -0.45 16.40 4.43
CA ASN A 65 -0.39 17.85 4.53
C ASN A 65 -1.79 18.44 4.33
#